data_AF-A0A963G9T6-F1
#
_entry.id   AF-A0A963G9T6-F1
#
_cell.length_a   1.000
_cell.length_b   1.000
_cell.length_c   1.000
_cell.angle_alpha   90.00
_cell.angle_beta   90.00
_cell.angle_gamma   90.00
#
_symmetry.space_group_name_H-M   'P 1'
#
loop_
_entity.id
_entity.type
_entity.pdbx_description
1 polymer ?
#
loop_
_entity_poly.entity_id
_entity_poly.type
_entity_poly.pdbx_seq_one_letter_code
_entity_poly.pdbx_strand_id
1 'polypeptide(L)' 'LVRLFSQGGHHHIPIVDSAQRLVGIITQSDLIRALYRAVRV' A
#
# COMPACT_ATOMS: atom_id res chain seq x y z
N LEU A 1 -2.24 2.79 6.22
CA LEU A 1 -2.37 2.84 4.74
C LEU A 1 -3.75 3.30 4.28
N VAL A 2 -4.86 2.70 4.76
CA VAL A 2 -6.23 3.08 4.36
C VAL A 2 -6.47 4.60 4.34
N ARG A 3 -6.13 5.32 5.43
CA ARG A 3 -6.33 6.78 5.50
C ARG A 3 -5.47 7.58 4.50
N LEU A 4 -4.25 7.11 4.22
CA LEU A 4 -3.34 7.77 3.26
C LEU A 4 -3.90 7.69 1.84
N PHE A 5 -4.41 6.51 1.46
CA PHE A 5 -5.09 6.31 0.17
C PHE A 5 -6.44 7.03 0.09
N SER A 6 -7.18 7.12 1.21
CA SER A 6 -8.54 7.68 1.22
C SER A 6 -8.62 9.20 1.28
N GLN A 7 -7.63 9.90 1.87
CA GLN A 7 -7.73 11.34 2.12
C GLN A 7 -6.62 12.16 1.46
N GLY A 8 -5.52 11.53 1.02
CA GLY A 8 -4.36 12.25 0.48
C GLY A 8 -4.28 12.34 -1.04
N GLY A 9 -5.20 11.71 -1.79
CA GLY A 9 -5.06 11.55 -3.26
C GLY A 9 -3.84 10.72 -3.67
N HIS A 10 -3.15 10.11 -2.72
CA HIS A 10 -1.96 9.30 -2.99
C HIS A 10 -2.38 7.90 -3.42
N HIS A 11 -2.25 7.59 -4.71
CA HIS A 11 -2.62 6.28 -5.25
C HIS A 11 -1.52 5.22 -5.08
N HIS A 12 -0.31 5.66 -4.74
CA HIS A 12 0.90 4.84 -4.63
C HIS A 12 1.71 5.30 -3.43
N ILE A 13 2.20 4.37 -2.61
CA ILE A 13 3.05 4.62 -1.46
C ILE A 13 4.39 3.92 -1.70
N PRO A 14 5.50 4.64 -1.86
CA PRO A 14 6.82 4.03 -2.02
C PRO A 14 7.26 3.38 -0.71
N ILE A 15 7.88 2.21 -0.81
CA ILE A 15 8.53 1.53 0.28
C ILE A 15 10.03 1.66 0.06
N VAL A 16 10.72 2.20 1.07
CA VAL A 16 12.17 2.40 1.05
C VAL A 16 12.85 1.58 2.13
N ASP A 17 14.10 1.20 1.89
CA ASP A 17 14.93 0.57 2.92
C ASP A 17 15.52 1.61 3.90
N SER A 18 16.33 1.14 4.87
CA SER A 18 16.99 2.00 5.86
C SER A 18 17.96 3.01 5.25
N ALA A 19 18.46 2.74 4.04
CA ALA A 19 19.32 3.65 3.28
C ALA A 19 18.53 4.58 2.35
N GLN A 20 17.20 4.67 2.50
CA GLN A 20 16.29 5.47 1.67
C GLN A 20 16.25 5.06 0.20
N ARG A 21 16.59 3.82 -0.12
CA ARG A 21 16.50 3.29 -1.49
C ARG A 21 15.11 2.71 -1.71
N LEU A 22 14.49 3.02 -2.86
CA LEU A 22 13.21 2.44 -3.26
C LEU A 22 13.34 0.93 -3.42
N VAL A 23 12.53 0.17 -2.67
CA VAL A 23 12.47 -1.30 -2.74
C VAL A 23 11.11 -1.83 -3.19
N GLY A 24 10.11 -0.96 -3.30
CA GLY A 24 8.80 -1.35 -3.81
C GLY A 24 7.77 -0.24 -3.76
N ILE A 25 6.57 -0.55 -4.24
CA ILE A 25 5.43 0.37 -4.22
C ILE A 25 4.21 -0.42 -3.73
N ILE A 26 3.44 0.18 -2.81
CA ILE A 26 2.11 -0.31 -2.44
C ILE A 26 1.06 0.57 -3.08
N THR A 27 0.09 -0.05 -3.74
CA THR A 27 -1.06 0.64 -4.34
C THR A 27 -2.33 0.38 -3.54
N GLN A 28 -3.38 1.17 -3.82
CA GLN A 28 -4.71 0.89 -3.29
C GLN A 28 -5.23 -0.49 -3.71
N SER A 29 -4.92 -0.95 -4.93
CA SER A 29 -5.34 -2.27 -5.42
C SER A 29 -4.70 -3.41 -4.63
N ASP A 30 -3.46 -3.24 -4.17
CA ASP A 30 -2.78 -4.26 -3.35
C ASP A 30 -3.44 -4.41 -1.98
N LEU A 31 -3.92 -3.31 -1.41
CA LEU A 31 -4.70 -3.33 -0.17
C LEU A 31 -6.02 -4.08 -0.34
N ILE A 32 -6.76 -3.83 -1.43
CA ILE A 32 -8.00 -4.57 -1.74
C ILE A 32 -7.72 -6.06 -1.91
N ARG A 33 -6.67 -6.44 -2.65
CA ARG A 33 -6.27 -7.85 -2.83
C ARG A 33 -5.91 -8.50 -1.49
N ALA A 34 -5.18 -7.80 -0.63
CA ALA A 34 -4.80 -8.31 0.69
C ALA A 34 -6.01 -8.53 1.60
N LEU A 35 -6.95 -7.57 1.65
CA LEU A 35 -8.19 -7.70 2.41
C LEU A 35 -9.05 -8.85 1.90
N TYR A 36 -9.18 -9.00 0.58
CA TYR A 36 -9.91 -10.11 -0.02
C TYR A 36 -9.35 -11.47 0.37
N ARG A 37 -8.01 -11.59 0.44
CA ARG A 37 -7.35 -12.81 0.92
C ARG A 37 -7.59 -13.04 2.41
N ALA A 38 -7.55 -11.99 3.22
CA ALA A 38 -7.69 -12.08 4.67
C ALA A 38 -9.11 -12.45 5.14
N VAL A 39 -10.14 -12.09 4.39
CA VAL A 39 -11.55 -12.36 4.74
C VAL A 39 -12.04 -13.73 4.26
N ARG A 40 -11.36 -14.37 3.30
CA ARG A 40 -11.72 -15.70 2.79
C ARG A 40 -10.99 -16.86 3.50
N VAL A 41 -10.44 -16.60 4.68
CA VAL A 41 -9.82 -17.61 5.56
C VAL A 41 -10.89 -18.22 6.46
#